data_AF-A0A933F9M4-F1
#
_entry.id   AF-A0A933F9M4-F1
#
_cell.length_a   1.000
_cell.length_b   1.000
_cell.length_c   1.000
_cell.angle_alpha   90.00
_cell.angle_beta   90.00
_cell.angle_gamma   90.00
#
_symmetry.space_group_name_H-M   'P 1'
#
loop_
_entity.id
_entity.type
_entity.pdbx_description
1 polymer ?
#
loop_
_entity_poly.entity_id
_entity_poly.type
_entity_poly.pdbx_seq_one_letter_code
_entity_poly.pdbx_strand_id
1 'polypeptide(L)'
;MSGPGREMRLDPTTRTWILVGKPPEEPEGKQAPPVCPFCPGREVDTPPTIAAVPGADGAWRVRCFADRAPVFRIEGPLDRAGEGLYDRMR
;
A
#
# COMPACT_ATOMS: atom_id res chain seq x y z
N MET A 1 -12.92 -9.08 20.83
CA MET A 1 -12.81 -9.98 19.65
C MET A 1 -12.27 -9.16 18.50
N SER A 2 -10.99 -9.34 18.13
CA SER A 2 -10.39 -8.62 17.01
C SER A 2 -11.12 -9.04 15.74
N GLY A 3 -11.66 -8.09 14.97
CA GLY A 3 -12.27 -8.40 13.67
C GLY A 3 -11.26 -9.06 12.74
N PRO A 4 -11.70 -9.78 11.68
CA PRO A 4 -10.79 -10.45 10.77
C PRO A 4 -9.82 -9.41 10.18
N GLY A 5 -8.51 -9.71 10.26
CA GLY A 5 -7.47 -8.88 9.65
C GLY A 5 -7.61 -8.87 8.13
N ARG A 6 -6.88 -7.95 7.47
CA ARG A 6 -6.80 -7.95 6.00
C ARG A 6 -6.06 -9.18 5.52
N GLU A 7 -6.55 -9.78 4.44
CA GLU A 7 -5.97 -10.96 3.84
C GLU A 7 -6.17 -10.95 2.33
N MET A 8 -5.32 -11.70 1.63
CA MET A 8 -5.39 -11.89 0.20
C MET A 8 -5.87 -13.31 -0.09
N ARG A 9 -6.92 -13.46 -0.91
CA ARG A 9 -7.47 -14.76 -1.31
C ARG A 9 -7.29 -14.98 -2.81
N LEU A 10 -7.00 -16.19 -3.24
CA LEU A 10 -6.93 -16.55 -4.66
C LEU A 10 -8.30 -17.01 -5.15
N ASP A 11 -8.92 -16.29 -6.07
CA ASP A 11 -10.14 -16.74 -6.74
C ASP A 11 -9.80 -17.82 -7.78
N PRO A 12 -10.31 -19.06 -7.65
CA PRO A 12 -9.98 -20.16 -8.55
C PRO A 12 -10.61 -19.99 -9.95
N THR A 13 -11.67 -19.18 -10.08
CA THR A 13 -12.37 -19.00 -11.36
C THR A 13 -11.63 -18.06 -12.31
N THR A 14 -11.06 -16.98 -11.76
CA THR A 14 -10.33 -15.97 -12.53
C THR A 14 -8.81 -16.12 -12.40
N ARG A 15 -8.33 -16.92 -11.44
CA ARG A 15 -6.92 -17.01 -11.03
C ARG A 15 -6.32 -15.66 -10.65
N THR A 16 -7.11 -14.83 -9.98
CA THR A 16 -6.69 -13.51 -9.50
C THR A 16 -6.67 -13.46 -7.97
N TRP A 17 -5.77 -12.63 -7.44
CA TRP A 17 -5.73 -12.33 -6.01
C TRP A 17 -6.72 -11.22 -5.68
N ILE A 18 -7.55 -11.45 -4.67
CA ILE A 18 -8.52 -10.49 -4.15
C ILE A 18 -8.16 -10.08 -2.72
N LEU A 19 -8.32 -8.79 -2.42
CA LEU A 19 -8.21 -8.27 -1.06
C LEU A 19 -9.52 -8.49 -0.31
N VAL A 20 -9.45 -9.10 0.87
CA VAL A 20 -10.59 -9.31 1.76
C VAL A 20 -10.30 -8.66 3.11
N GLY A 21 -11.28 -7.91 3.63
CA GLY A 21 -11.20 -7.23 4.91
C GLY A 21 -11.61 -5.76 4.84
N LYS A 22 -11.51 -5.06 5.97
CA LYS A 22 -11.78 -3.62 6.01
C LYS A 22 -10.65 -2.87 5.31
N PRO A 23 -10.94 -1.81 4.53
CA PRO A 23 -9.90 -0.95 3.97
C PRO A 23 -9.00 -0.37 5.08
N PRO A 24 -7.81 0.17 4.76
CA PRO A 24 -7.14 1.17 5.60
C PRO A 24 -8.19 2.09 6.19
N GLU A 25 -8.15 2.31 7.50
CA GLU A 25 -8.83 3.49 8.03
C GLU A 25 -8.15 4.66 7.31
N GLU A 26 -8.87 5.26 6.37
CA GLU A 26 -8.52 6.59 5.94
C GLU A 26 -8.49 7.44 7.20
N PRO A 27 -7.47 8.31 7.39
CA PRO A 27 -7.44 9.18 8.54
C PRO A 27 -8.74 10.01 8.55
N GLU A 28 -9.70 9.61 9.38
CA GLU A 28 -11.02 10.24 9.46
C GLU A 28 -10.85 11.75 9.68
N GLY A 29 -11.47 12.56 8.83
CA GLY A 29 -11.65 13.98 9.10
C GLY A 29 -10.40 14.87 9.03
N LYS A 30 -9.30 14.46 8.40
CA LYS A 30 -8.26 15.45 8.06
C LYS A 30 -8.68 16.20 6.79
N GLN A 31 -9.03 17.48 6.97
CA GLN A 31 -8.94 18.46 5.88
C GLN A 31 -7.62 18.22 5.15
N ALA A 32 -7.63 18.26 3.81
CA ALA A 32 -6.38 18.19 3.04
C ALA A 32 -5.37 19.11 3.73
N PRO A 33 -4.18 18.59 4.10
CA PRO A 33 -3.20 19.44 4.76
C PRO A 33 -3.05 20.68 3.89
N PRO A 34 -2.97 21.89 4.49
CA PRO A 34 -2.92 23.14 3.72
C PRO A 34 -1.76 23.15 2.72
N VAL A 35 -0.82 22.21 2.87
CA VAL A 35 0.24 21.96 1.91
C VAL A 35 0.33 20.49 1.53
N CYS A 36 0.49 20.25 0.22
CA CYS A 36 0.57 18.92 -0.38
C CYS A 36 1.95 18.29 -0.13
N PRO A 37 2.05 17.12 0.56
CA PRO A 37 3.33 16.45 0.80
C PRO A 37 3.98 15.87 -0.47
N PHE A 38 3.23 15.74 -1.56
CA PHE A 38 3.74 15.19 -2.82
C PHE A 38 4.27 16.24 -3.79
N CYS A 39 4.10 17.53 -3.49
CA CYS A 39 4.65 18.60 -4.31
C CYS A 39 6.19 18.66 -4.22
N PRO A 40 6.89 19.12 -5.28
CA PRO A 40 8.33 19.36 -5.25
C PRO A 40 8.77 20.27 -4.10
N GLY A 41 9.91 19.96 -3.48
CA GLY A 41 10.46 20.70 -2.33
C GLY A 41 9.94 20.25 -0.97
N ARG A 42 9.06 19.24 -0.94
CA ARG A 42 8.49 18.65 0.29
C ARG A 42 8.80 17.16 0.43
N GLU A 43 9.92 16.73 -0.14
CA GLU A 43 10.36 15.34 -0.11
C GLU A 43 10.49 14.80 1.33
N VAL A 44 10.82 15.67 2.29
CA VAL A 44 10.89 15.35 3.74
C VAL A 44 9.54 14.91 4.33
N ASP A 45 8.42 15.32 3.71
CA ASP A 45 7.07 14.93 4.09
C ASP A 45 6.61 13.65 3.38
N THR A 46 7.53 12.89 2.79
CA THR A 46 7.26 11.56 2.23
C THR A 46 8.28 10.55 2.77
N PRO A 47 7.96 9.25 2.79
CA PRO A 47 8.97 8.23 3.05
C PRO A 47 10.16 8.33 2.07
N PRO A 48 11.31 7.76 2.42
CA PRO A 48 12.49 7.79 1.57
C PRO A 48 12.18 7.31 0.15
N THR A 49 12.75 8.02 -0.83
CA THR A 49 12.56 7.67 -2.24
C THR A 49 13.30 6.36 -2.54
N ILE A 50 12.56 5.40 -3.09
CA ILE A 50 13.08 4.09 -3.51
C ILE A 50 13.59 4.17 -4.95
N ALA A 51 12.84 4.85 -5.81
CA ALA A 51 13.21 5.08 -7.20
C ALA A 51 12.70 6.44 -7.68
N ALA A 52 13.39 7.04 -8.64
CA ALA A 52 12.98 8.29 -9.28
C ALA A 52 13.29 8.28 -10.77
N VAL A 53 12.41 8.91 -11.56
CA VAL A 53 12.66 9.18 -12.98
C VAL A 53 13.11 10.64 -13.09
N PRO A 54 14.34 10.93 -13.54
CA PRO A 54 14.82 12.29 -13.71
C PRO A 54 14.17 12.96 -14.93
N GLY A 55 14.04 14.28 -14.85
CA GLY A 55 13.71 15.19 -15.93
C GLY A 55 14.96 15.72 -16.63
N ALA A 56 14.74 16.51 -17.69
CA ALA A 56 15.83 17.05 -18.51
C ALA A 56 16.71 18.06 -17.75
N ASP A 57 16.16 18.71 -16.72
CA ASP A 57 16.82 19.65 -15.81
C ASP A 57 17.52 18.94 -14.63
N GLY A 58 17.46 17.60 -14.56
CA GLY A 58 17.97 16.81 -13.46
C GLY A 58 17.05 16.76 -12.24
N ALA A 59 15.95 17.52 -12.21
CA ALA A 59 14.92 17.37 -11.18
C ALA A 59 14.12 16.08 -11.41
N TRP A 60 13.44 15.54 -10.40
CA TRP A 60 12.62 14.36 -10.60
C TRP A 60 11.30 14.70 -11.30
N ARG A 61 10.86 13.83 -12.21
CA ARG A 61 9.51 13.85 -12.81
C ARG A 61 8.52 12.96 -12.07
N VAL A 62 9.00 11.83 -11.59
CA VAL A 62 8.22 10.84 -10.82
C VAL A 62 9.10 10.29 -9.71
N ARG A 63 8.52 10.09 -8.52
CA ARG A 63 9.15 9.37 -7.39
C ARG A 63 8.28 8.19 -6.98
N CYS A 64 8.94 7.11 -6.59
CA CYS A 64 8.35 5.94 -5.95
C CYS A 64 8.87 5.86 -4.51
N PHE A 65 7.97 5.72 -3.55
CA PHE A 65 8.24 5.58 -2.13
C PHE A 65 7.14 4.71 -1.50
N ALA A 66 7.40 4.16 -0.31
CA ALA A 66 6.43 3.32 0.38
C ALA A 66 5.19 4.12 0.81
N ASP A 67 4.01 3.49 0.76
CA ASP A 67 2.80 4.06 1.35
C ASP A 67 2.98 4.16 2.88
N ARG A 68 2.45 5.22 3.50
CA ARG A 68 2.44 5.40 4.96
C ARG A 68 1.42 4.53 5.66
N ALA A 69 0.33 4.18 4.98
CA ALA A 69 -0.72 3.32 5.50
C ALA A 69 -0.91 2.09 4.60
N PRO A 70 0.14 1.30 4.38
CA PRO A 70 0.10 0.23 3.38
C PRO A 70 -0.93 -0.83 3.79
N VAL A 71 -1.64 -1.37 2.79
CA VAL A 71 -2.61 -2.46 2.98
C VAL A 71 -1.93 -3.73 3.49
N PHE A 72 -0.76 -4.03 2.92
CA PHE A 72 0.11 -5.15 3.29
C PHE A 72 1.53 -4.67 3.50
N ARG A 73 2.25 -5.38 4.36
CA ARG A 73 3.68 -5.18 4.61
C ARG A 73 4.45 -6.32 3.99
N ILE A 74 5.64 -6.02 3.46
CA ILE A 74 6.52 -7.06 2.91
C ILE A 74 7.35 -7.73 4.00
N GLU A 75 7.40 -7.10 5.18
CA GLU A 75 8.10 -7.59 6.35
C GLU A 75 7.29 -8.66 7.07
N GLY A 76 7.77 -9.91 7.05
CA GLY A 76 7.19 -11.02 7.78
C GLY A 76 7.09 -12.30 6.94
N PRO A 77 6.72 -13.43 7.56
CA PRO A 77 6.45 -14.65 6.82
C PRO A 77 5.14 -14.53 6.05
N LEU A 78 5.12 -15.06 4.83
CA LEU A 78 3.89 -15.24 4.05
C LEU A 78 3.08 -16.37 4.70
N ASP A 79 2.10 -16.02 5.53
CA ASP A 79 1.24 -16.97 6.26
C ASP A 79 0.20 -17.59 5.31
N ARG A 80 0.68 -18.39 4.35
CA ARG A 80 -0.14 -19.03 3.33
C ARG A 80 -0.81 -20.29 3.89
N ALA A 81 -2.14 -20.34 3.80
CA ALA A 81 -2.94 -21.49 4.22
C ALA A 81 -4.02 -21.82 3.18
N GLY A 82 -4.29 -23.10 2.98
CA GLY A 82 -5.42 -23.56 2.18
C GLY A 82 -6.73 -23.53 2.98
N GLU A 83 -7.79 -22.94 2.42
CA GLU A 83 -9.13 -22.85 2.99
C GLU A 83 -10.15 -23.34 1.96
N GLY A 84 -10.40 -24.64 1.92
CA GLY A 84 -11.27 -25.27 0.93
C GLY A 84 -10.71 -25.19 -0.48
N LEU A 85 -11.43 -24.56 -1.41
CA LEU A 85 -10.99 -24.32 -2.80
C LEU A 85 -10.09 -23.08 -2.94
N TYR A 86 -9.86 -22.34 -1.87
CA TYR A 86 -9.17 -21.05 -1.89
C TYR A 86 -7.82 -21.13 -1.18
N ASP A 87 -6.82 -20.41 -1.70
CA ASP A 87 -5.61 -20.08 -0.94
C ASP A 87 -5.82 -18.75 -0.22
N ARG A 88 -5.37 -18.66 1.04
CA ARG A 88 -5.37 -17.46 1.86
C ARG A 88 -3.94 -17.07 2.21
N MET A 89 -3.61 -15.78 2.16
CA MET A 89 -2.33 -15.21 2.53
C MET A 89 -2.54 -13.96 3.39
N ARG A 90 -1.71 -13.77 4.40
CA ARG A 90 -1.76 -12.63 5.33
C ARG A 90 -0.45 -11.85 5.31
#